data_AF-A0A6A3Q845-F1
#
_entry.id   AF-A0A6A3Q845-F1
#
_cell.length_a   1.000
_cell.length_b   1.000
_cell.length_c   1.000
_cell.angle_alpha   90.00
_cell.angle_beta   90.00
_cell.angle_gamma   90.00
#
_symmetry.space_group_name_H-M   'P 1'
#
loop_
_entity.id
_entity.type
_entity.pdbx_description
1 polymer ?
#
loop_
_entity_poly.entity_id
_entity_poly.type
_entity_poly.pdbx_seq_one_letter_code
_entity_poly.pdbx_strand_id
1 'polypeptide(L)'
;MQDRRDFMQKYETYLAAINALQTPYTGAFAMPVGACVESKTKRMIARYEFNSTVNLITEQQWIGYFMQANLPSLVDYAAVDDAMKTLKMKTTWPEPESRMMNLQADLEGILDKFNLTDQAFEHEQRRLVRYLSNALEPPSF
;
A
#
# COMPACT_ATOMS: atom_id res chain seq x y z
N MET A 1 -2.87 4.29 -12.79
CA MET A 1 -2.70 3.45 -11.58
C MET A 1 -2.54 4.31 -10.32
N GLN A 2 -1.74 5.39 -10.33
CA GLN A 2 -1.56 6.28 -9.17
C GLN A 2 -2.88 6.93 -8.67
N ASP A 3 -3.71 7.48 -9.56
CA ASP A 3 -4.93 8.20 -9.16
C ASP A 3 -5.97 7.32 -8.43
N ARG A 4 -6.02 6.02 -8.75
CA ARG A 4 -6.90 5.07 -8.06
C ARG A 4 -6.42 4.76 -6.63
N ARG A 5 -5.10 4.76 -6.42
CA ARG A 5 -4.47 4.51 -5.12
C ARG A 5 -4.64 5.70 -4.18
N ASP A 6 -4.40 6.92 -4.68
CA ASP A 6 -4.63 8.15 -3.91
C ASP A 6 -6.09 8.28 -3.45
N PHE A 7 -7.03 7.82 -4.28
CA PHE A 7 -8.45 7.77 -3.91
C PHE A 7 -8.71 6.75 -2.79
N MET A 8 -8.16 5.54 -2.89
CA MET A 8 -8.34 4.51 -1.86
C MET A 8 -7.71 4.87 -0.52
N GLN A 9 -6.49 5.42 -0.52
CA GLN A 9 -5.83 5.83 0.72
C GLN A 9 -6.63 6.93 1.46
N LYS A 10 -7.19 7.89 0.70
CA LYS A 10 -8.10 8.91 1.26
C LYS A 10 -9.40 8.30 1.76
N TYR A 11 -9.94 7.31 1.05
CA TYR A 11 -11.18 6.64 1.43
C TYR A 11 -11.01 5.76 2.67
N GLU A 12 -9.89 5.06 2.83
CA GLU A 12 -9.56 4.28 4.03
C GLU A 12 -9.37 5.19 5.25
N THR A 13 -8.66 6.32 5.08
CA THR A 13 -8.52 7.33 6.13
C THR A 13 -9.88 7.90 6.56
N TYR A 14 -10.76 8.16 5.57
CA TYR A 14 -12.14 8.59 5.81
C TYR A 14 -12.97 7.53 6.56
N LEU A 15 -12.86 6.25 6.17
CA LEU A 15 -13.51 5.13 6.84
C LEU A 15 -13.03 4.96 8.28
N ALA A 16 -11.72 5.04 8.52
CA ALA A 16 -11.14 4.96 9.85
C ALA A 16 -11.64 6.10 10.76
N ALA A 17 -11.70 7.33 10.22
CA ALA A 17 -12.24 8.48 10.93
C ALA A 17 -13.73 8.31 11.26
N ILE A 18 -14.53 7.79 10.33
CA ILE A 18 -15.96 7.51 10.56
C ILE A 18 -16.17 6.43 11.60
N ASN A 19 -15.42 5.33 11.52
CA ASN A 19 -15.51 4.25 12.50
C ASN A 19 -15.10 4.72 13.90
N ALA A 20 -14.10 5.61 14.01
CA ALA A 20 -13.71 6.23 15.27
C ALA A 20 -14.80 7.18 15.84
N LEU A 21 -15.66 7.74 14.98
CA LEU A 21 -16.80 8.59 15.36
C LEU A 21 -18.08 7.79 15.67
N GLN A 22 -18.07 6.46 15.51
CA GLN A 22 -19.21 5.63 15.90
C GLN A 22 -19.34 5.62 17.42
N THR A 23 -20.51 6.04 17.91
CA THR A 23 -20.89 5.86 19.31
C THR A 23 -22.08 4.90 19.39
N PRO A 24 -22.39 4.33 20.58
CA PRO A 24 -23.57 3.47 20.76
C PRO A 24 -24.91 4.17 20.41
N TYR A 25 -24.92 5.50 20.30
CA TYR A 25 -26.11 6.32 20.11
C TYR A 25 -26.13 7.07 18.76
N THR A 26 -24.99 7.18 18.08
CA THR A 26 -24.86 7.81 16.76
C THR A 26 -23.89 7.02 15.90
N GLY A 27 -24.42 6.38 14.86
CA GLY A 27 -23.60 5.78 13.80
C GLY A 27 -23.33 6.83 12.72
N ALA A 28 -22.07 7.25 12.56
CA ALA A 28 -21.67 7.93 11.34
C ALA A 28 -21.76 6.91 10.19
N PHE A 29 -22.66 7.15 9.23
CA PHE A 29 -22.81 6.31 8.06
C PHE A 29 -21.71 6.66 7.06
N ALA A 30 -20.81 5.70 6.81
CA ALA A 30 -19.82 5.85 5.75
C ALA A 30 -20.54 5.95 4.39
N MET A 31 -20.18 6.97 3.61
CA MET A 31 -20.70 7.11 2.26
C MET A 31 -20.13 5.98 1.39
N PRO A 32 -20.96 5.18 0.69
CA PRO A 32 -20.48 4.06 -0.12
C PRO A 32 -19.48 4.53 -1.19
N VAL A 33 -18.45 3.72 -1.50
CA VAL A 33 -17.47 3.94 -2.57
C VAL A 33 -18.19 4.26 -3.88
N GLY A 34 -19.23 3.49 -4.20
CA GLY A 34 -20.01 3.71 -5.40
C GLY A 34 -20.70 5.07 -5.44
N ALA A 35 -20.99 5.70 -4.30
CA ALA A 35 -21.60 7.04 -4.22
C ALA A 35 -20.54 8.16 -4.34
N CYS A 36 -19.29 7.88 -3.99
CA CYS A 36 -18.16 8.81 -4.08
C CYS A 36 -17.61 8.98 -5.51
N VAL A 37 -18.00 8.10 -6.45
CA VAL A 37 -17.52 8.13 -7.84
C VAL A 37 -18.50 8.89 -8.73
N GLU A 38 -17.99 9.84 -9.53
CA GLU A 38 -18.79 10.60 -10.48
C GLU A 38 -19.62 9.69 -11.41
N SER A 39 -20.87 10.06 -11.67
CA SER A 39 -21.84 9.22 -12.40
C SER A 39 -21.39 8.81 -13.81
N LYS A 40 -20.57 9.63 -14.49
CA LYS A 40 -19.99 9.28 -15.80
C LYS A 40 -18.94 8.19 -15.66
N THR A 41 -18.00 8.38 -14.75
CA THR A 41 -16.92 7.43 -14.42
C THR A 41 -17.48 6.11 -13.92
N LYS A 42 -18.49 6.16 -13.04
CA LYS A 42 -19.20 4.97 -12.53
C LYS A 42 -19.84 4.15 -13.65
N ARG A 43 -20.47 4.81 -14.64
CA ARG A 43 -21.05 4.14 -15.81
C ARG A 43 -20.00 3.51 -16.72
N MET A 44 -18.86 4.18 -16.90
CA MET A 44 -17.75 3.63 -17.68
C MET A 44 -17.17 2.39 -17.02
N ILE A 45 -16.86 2.43 -15.73
CA ILE A 45 -16.34 1.28 -14.99
C ILE A 45 -17.32 0.11 -15.05
N ALA A 46 -18.61 0.35 -14.79
CA ALA A 46 -19.63 -0.69 -14.85
C ALA A 46 -19.65 -1.42 -16.21
N ARG A 47 -19.56 -0.64 -17.30
CA ARG A 47 -19.63 -1.18 -18.66
C ARG A 47 -18.35 -1.89 -19.08
N TYR A 48 -17.19 -1.29 -18.84
CA TYR A 48 -15.93 -1.77 -19.40
C TYR A 48 -15.22 -2.81 -18.53
N GLU A 49 -15.45 -2.79 -17.21
CA GLU A 49 -14.68 -3.60 -16.27
C GLU A 49 -15.54 -4.72 -15.70
N PHE A 50 -16.80 -4.43 -15.37
CA PHE A 50 -17.74 -5.43 -14.85
C PHE A 50 -18.64 -6.04 -15.92
N ASN A 51 -18.60 -5.53 -17.16
CA ASN A 51 -19.53 -5.87 -18.24
C ASN A 51 -21.01 -5.89 -17.77
N SER A 52 -21.36 -4.94 -16.91
CA SER A 52 -22.63 -4.89 -16.19
C SER A 52 -23.20 -3.46 -16.14
N THR A 53 -24.36 -3.30 -15.52
CA THR A 53 -24.96 -1.98 -15.29
C THR A 53 -24.72 -1.53 -13.85
N VAL A 54 -24.68 -0.21 -13.64
CA VAL A 54 -24.37 0.40 -12.32
C VAL A 54 -25.28 -0.12 -11.21
N ASN A 55 -26.54 -0.45 -11.52
CA ASN A 55 -27.55 -0.89 -10.56
C ASN A 55 -27.37 -2.34 -10.09
N LEU A 56 -26.57 -3.13 -10.83
CA LEU A 56 -26.33 -4.54 -10.54
C LEU A 56 -25.00 -4.78 -9.81
N ILE A 57 -24.17 -3.74 -9.68
CA ILE A 57 -22.85 -3.84 -9.04
C ILE A 57 -23.01 -3.57 -7.55
N THR A 58 -22.63 -4.55 -6.74
CA THR A 58 -22.70 -4.44 -5.27
C THR A 58 -21.61 -3.54 -4.74
N GLU A 59 -21.80 -3.02 -3.52
CA GLU A 59 -20.80 -2.20 -2.85
C GLU A 59 -19.48 -2.97 -2.64
N GLN A 60 -19.54 -4.28 -2.35
CA GLN A 60 -18.35 -5.12 -2.25
C GLN A 60 -17.59 -5.25 -3.58
N GLN A 61 -18.31 -5.29 -4.71
CA GLN A 61 -17.67 -5.31 -6.02
C GLN A 61 -16.98 -3.97 -6.31
N TRP A 62 -17.60 -2.84 -5.95
CA TRP A 62 -16.97 -1.52 -6.04
C TRP A 62 -15.70 -1.44 -5.20
N ILE A 63 -15.79 -1.84 -3.93
CA ILE A 63 -14.65 -1.90 -3.02
C ILE A 63 -13.55 -2.79 -3.63
N GLY A 64 -13.87 -4.01 -4.05
CA GLY A 64 -12.91 -4.94 -4.63
C GLY A 64 -12.21 -4.40 -5.88
N TYR A 65 -12.93 -3.72 -6.77
CA TYR A 65 -12.35 -3.13 -7.97
C TYR A 65 -11.38 -1.98 -7.68
N PHE A 66 -11.72 -1.11 -6.72
CA PHE A 66 -10.78 -0.06 -6.31
C PHE A 66 -9.63 -0.63 -5.47
N MET A 67 -9.85 -1.67 -4.67
CA MET A 67 -8.81 -2.39 -3.94
C MET A 67 -7.85 -3.16 -4.84
N GLN A 68 -8.28 -3.60 -6.03
CA GLN A 68 -7.37 -4.18 -7.03
C GLN A 68 -6.27 -3.19 -7.46
N ALA A 69 -6.47 -1.87 -7.28
CA ALA A 69 -5.41 -0.89 -7.50
C ALA A 69 -4.32 -0.89 -6.41
N ASN A 70 -4.64 -1.43 -5.21
CA ASN A 70 -3.67 -1.66 -4.13
C ASN A 70 -2.92 -2.99 -4.29
N LEU A 71 -3.42 -3.91 -5.12
CA LEU A 71 -2.64 -5.08 -5.51
C LEU A 71 -1.55 -4.62 -6.48
N PRO A 72 -0.26 -4.83 -6.17
CA PRO A 72 0.80 -4.47 -7.10
C PRO A 72 0.66 -5.33 -8.34
N SER A 73 0.20 -4.71 -9.43
CA SER A 73 0.12 -5.34 -10.74
C SER A 73 1.53 -5.75 -11.16
N LEU A 74 1.83 -7.05 -11.09
CA LEU A 74 3.13 -7.65 -11.42
C LEU A 74 4.29 -6.88 -10.78
N VAL A 75 4.58 -7.17 -9.51
CA VAL A 75 5.75 -6.62 -8.83
C VAL A 75 7.00 -6.87 -9.68
N ASP A 76 7.60 -5.81 -10.19
CA ASP A 76 8.91 -5.89 -10.84
C ASP A 76 9.98 -6.03 -9.76
N TYR A 77 10.18 -7.26 -9.28
CA TYR A 77 11.19 -7.57 -8.29
C TYR A 77 12.60 -7.23 -8.75
N ALA A 78 12.86 -7.10 -10.06
CA ALA A 78 14.17 -6.64 -10.54
C ALA A 78 14.39 -5.15 -10.23
N ALA A 79 13.35 -4.32 -10.38
CA ALA A 79 13.40 -2.93 -9.97
C ALA A 79 13.51 -2.76 -8.44
N VAL A 80 12.84 -3.64 -7.68
CA VAL A 80 12.97 -3.69 -6.21
C VAL A 80 14.39 -4.09 -5.81
N ASP A 81 14.93 -5.16 -6.41
CA ASP A 81 16.30 -5.63 -6.18
C ASP A 81 17.32 -4.52 -6.48
N ASP A 82 17.11 -3.73 -7.54
CA ASP A 82 18.02 -2.64 -7.89
C ASP A 82 17.94 -1.47 -6.90
N ALA A 83 16.74 -1.05 -6.51
CA ALA A 83 16.54 -0.04 -5.48
C ALA A 83 17.14 -0.47 -4.14
N MET A 84 17.03 -1.76 -3.80
CA MET A 84 17.51 -2.29 -2.53
C MET A 84 19.04 -2.37 -2.42
N LYS A 85 19.78 -2.29 -3.53
CA LYS A 85 21.25 -2.14 -3.50
C LYS A 85 21.70 -0.82 -2.89
N THR A 86 20.82 0.19 -2.85
CA THR A 86 21.10 1.48 -2.20
C THR A 86 20.96 1.40 -0.67
N LEU A 87 20.31 0.35 -0.14
CA LEU A 87 20.17 0.11 1.28
C LEU A 87 21.53 -0.25 1.88
N LYS A 88 22.02 0.59 2.79
CA LYS A 88 23.29 0.38 3.52
C LYS A 88 23.14 0.81 4.96
N MET A 89 23.78 0.08 5.87
CA MET A 89 23.83 0.49 7.27
C MET A 89 24.67 1.77 7.42
N LYS A 90 24.04 2.85 7.90
CA LYS A 90 24.75 4.10 8.20
C LYS A 90 25.57 3.94 9.48
N THR A 91 26.88 3.78 9.34
CA THR A 91 27.83 3.62 10.48
C THR A 91 28.16 4.93 11.19
N THR A 92 27.68 6.06 10.68
CA THR A 92 27.87 7.40 11.28
C THR A 92 27.17 7.58 12.63
N TRP A 93 26.14 6.78 12.92
CA TRP A 93 25.46 6.82 14.21
C TRP A 93 26.27 6.09 15.28
N PRO A 94 26.50 6.66 16.47
CA PRO A 94 27.30 6.01 17.51
C PRO A 94 26.61 4.77 18.08
N GLU A 95 25.28 4.79 18.24
CA GLU A 95 24.50 3.73 18.89
C GLU A 95 24.05 2.63 17.92
N PRO A 96 24.24 1.35 18.27
CA PRO A 96 23.80 0.22 17.44
C PRO A 96 22.29 0.19 17.17
N GLU A 97 21.47 0.54 18.17
CA GLU A 97 20.00 0.56 18.05
C GLU A 97 19.55 1.60 17.02
N SER A 98 20.11 2.81 17.09
CA SER A 98 19.85 3.90 16.14
C SER A 98 20.26 3.55 14.70
N ARG A 99 21.35 2.78 14.51
CA ARG A 99 21.76 2.27 13.18
C ARG A 99 20.73 1.28 12.62
N MET A 100 20.25 0.37 13.46
CA MET A 100 19.28 -0.65 13.06
C MET A 100 17.90 -0.05 12.78
N MET A 101 17.44 0.88 13.62
CA MET A 101 16.17 1.57 13.43
C MET A 101 16.17 2.40 12.15
N ASN A 102 17.28 3.08 11.82
CA ASN A 102 17.36 3.80 10.55
C ASN A 102 17.41 2.84 9.34
N LEU A 103 18.11 1.72 9.45
CA LEU A 103 18.15 0.72 8.38
C LEU A 103 16.76 0.12 8.10
N GLN A 104 15.98 -0.16 9.16
CA GLN A 104 14.60 -0.62 9.04
C GLN A 104 13.70 0.43 8.40
N ALA A 105 13.81 1.68 8.83
CA ALA A 105 13.04 2.78 8.23
C ALA A 105 13.38 2.99 6.74
N ASP A 106 14.67 2.88 6.37
CA ASP A 106 15.10 2.98 4.97
C ASP A 106 14.57 1.79 4.13
N LEU A 107 14.53 0.57 4.70
CA LEU A 107 13.96 -0.62 4.08
C LEU A 107 12.44 -0.47 3.85
N GLU A 108 11.69 -0.08 4.88
CA GLU A 108 10.24 0.16 4.79
C GLU A 108 9.94 1.26 3.77
N GLY A 109 10.71 2.35 3.77
CA GLY A 109 10.54 3.43 2.79
C GLY A 109 10.83 3.02 1.34
N ILE A 110 11.67 2.02 1.10
CA ILE A 110 11.86 1.43 -0.24
C ILE A 110 10.67 0.54 -0.59
N LEU A 111 10.25 -0.35 0.31
CA LEU A 111 9.12 -1.26 0.07
C LEU A 111 7.80 -0.51 -0.15
N ASP A 112 7.58 0.59 0.58
CA ASP A 112 6.42 1.46 0.46
C ASP A 112 6.33 2.09 -0.95
N LYS A 113 7.46 2.52 -1.52
CA LYS A 113 7.51 3.03 -2.92
C LYS A 113 7.06 1.99 -3.94
N PHE A 114 7.26 0.70 -3.66
CA PHE A 114 6.83 -0.40 -4.52
C PHE A 114 5.46 -0.96 -4.12
N ASN A 115 4.79 -0.41 -3.10
CA ASN A 115 3.54 -0.92 -2.53
C ASN A 115 3.67 -2.39 -2.08
N LEU A 116 4.85 -2.72 -1.56
CA LEU A 116 5.22 -4.08 -1.18
C LEU A 116 5.22 -4.30 0.31
N THR A 117 4.96 -3.27 1.13
CA THR A 117 5.11 -3.34 2.58
C THR A 117 4.39 -4.57 3.14
N ASP A 118 3.07 -4.66 2.97
CA ASP A 118 2.29 -5.78 3.53
C ASP A 118 2.61 -7.13 2.85
N GLN A 119 2.71 -7.16 1.52
CA GLN A 119 2.96 -8.41 0.77
C GLN A 119 4.37 -8.98 1.01
N ALA A 120 5.38 -8.12 1.16
CA ALA A 120 6.76 -8.55 1.38
C ALA A 120 6.95 -9.11 2.79
N PHE A 121 6.27 -8.54 3.80
CA PHE A 121 6.30 -9.05 5.17
C PHE A 121 5.59 -10.40 5.31
N GLU A 122 4.51 -10.64 4.57
CA GLU A 122 3.76 -11.90 4.62
C GLU A 122 4.37 -13.03 3.77
N HIS A 123 4.86 -12.72 2.56
CA HIS A 123 5.24 -13.75 1.59
C HIS A 123 6.72 -13.76 1.19
N GLU A 124 7.48 -12.69 1.43
CA GLU A 124 8.87 -12.52 0.94
C GLU A 124 9.90 -12.38 2.08
N GLN A 125 9.63 -12.95 3.26
CA GLN A 125 10.50 -12.88 4.44
C GLN A 125 11.96 -13.28 4.16
N ARG A 126 12.18 -14.32 3.34
CA ARG A 126 13.55 -14.76 2.96
C ARG A 126 14.30 -13.69 2.17
N ARG A 127 13.60 -12.94 1.30
CA ARG A 127 14.16 -11.89 0.47
C ARG A 127 14.48 -10.65 1.32
N LEU A 128 13.59 -10.28 2.25
CA LEU A 128 13.83 -9.22 3.23
C LEU A 128 15.09 -9.47 4.07
N VAL A 129 15.24 -10.69 4.60
CA VAL A 129 16.44 -11.09 5.36
C VAL A 129 17.71 -11.00 4.50
N ARG A 130 17.63 -11.37 3.22
CA ARG A 130 18.76 -11.25 2.28
C ARG A 130 19.14 -9.80 2.03
N TYR A 131 18.17 -8.89 1.86
CA TYR A 131 18.45 -7.47 1.70
C TYR A 131 19.11 -6.85 2.93
N LEU A 132 18.60 -7.18 4.12
CA LEU A 132 19.21 -6.74 5.37
C LEU A 132 20.63 -7.27 5.51
N SER A 133 20.86 -8.55 5.19
CA SER A 133 22.18 -9.17 5.25
C SER A 133 23.17 -8.52 4.28
N ASN A 134 22.73 -8.15 3.08
CA ASN A 134 23.55 -7.41 2.12
C ASN A 134 23.84 -5.97 2.59
N ALA A 135 22.88 -5.32 3.25
CA ALA A 135 23.05 -3.96 3.76
C ALA A 135 23.99 -3.88 5.00
N LEU A 136 24.20 -5.01 5.67
CA LEU A 136 25.13 -5.18 6.79
C LEU A 136 26.60 -5.38 6.35
N GLU A 137 26.94 -5.08 5.08
CA GLU A 137 28.32 -5.14 4.61
C GLU A 137 29.27 -4.35 5.54
N PRO A 138 30.43 -4.94 5.88
CA PRO A 138 31.38 -4.28 6.77
C PRO A 138 31.90 -2.99 6.11
N PRO A 139 32.26 -1.96 6.91
CA PRO A 139 32.93 -0.79 6.39
C PRO A 139 34.15 -1.23 5.57
N SER A 140 34.24 -0.77 4.32
CA SER A 140 35.43 -0.96 3.50
C SER A 140 36.60 -0.34 4.28
N PHE A 141 37.54 -1.19 4.73
CA PHE A 141 38.78 -0.75 5.33
C PHE A 141 39.74 -0.22 4.26
#